data_AF-A0A2N3PWE6-F1
#
_entry.id   AF-A0A2N3PWE6-F1
#
_cell.length_a   1.000
_cell.length_b   1.000
_cell.length_c   1.000
_cell.angle_alpha   90.00
_cell.angle_beta   90.00
_cell.angle_gamma   90.00
#
_symmetry.space_group_name_H-M   'P 1'
#
loop_
_entity.id
_entity.type
_entity.pdbx_description
1 polymer ?
#
loop_
_entity_poly.entity_id
_entity_poly.type
_entity_poly.pdbx_seq_one_letter_code
_entity_poly.pdbx_strand_id
1 'polypeptide(L)'
;MVSPGGARRPPGLPVRGLYAQCRLFGRSPGHSRGLGLPLPAQMPGILRGAFFLSALIGTDRRTRSPGIRTPGLVFGLCVIGGILSACAGSQPIPTRSVQTGNVEIAVIARDWHTEIGLLTNQVSGPLATVDPTTSGARYLLIGFGDRAYFADHDAGFGTAMAALFPGPSAVQLTTVGALPEDADHTIVRLHLPQEALDRILEFAWNSLDRRDGTTLTRVAAYGDQNVFYAGRQTYDSFYNCNTWTADALRAGGFPFEPSGILFASQVMEQVQRIASLQAPENAVKLTGQ
;
A
#
# COMPACT_ATOMS: atom_id res chain seq x y z
N MET A 1 54.83 -5.02 59.07
CA MET A 1 54.42 -6.14 58.21
C MET A 1 53.70 -5.59 56.99
N VAL A 2 54.30 -5.81 55.82
CA VAL A 2 53.76 -5.99 54.45
C VAL A 2 52.44 -5.28 54.05
N SER A 3 52.57 -4.38 53.08
CA SER A 3 51.54 -3.95 52.11
C SER A 3 51.50 -4.95 50.94
N PRO A 4 50.35 -5.22 50.31
CA PRO A 4 50.08 -4.66 48.96
C PRO A 4 48.58 -4.35 48.76
N GLY A 5 48.08 -3.64 47.76
CA GLY A 5 48.64 -3.05 46.54
C GLY A 5 47.46 -2.50 45.73
N GLY A 6 47.61 -1.30 45.16
CA GLY A 6 46.60 -0.70 44.29
C GLY A 6 46.81 -1.04 42.81
N ALA A 7 45.72 -1.06 42.04
CA ALA A 7 45.71 -0.91 40.57
C ALA A 7 44.31 -0.41 40.16
N ARG A 8 44.11 0.90 39.96
CA ARG A 8 44.14 1.63 38.67
C ARG A 8 43.33 0.98 37.53
N ARG A 9 42.28 1.68 37.11
CA ARG A 9 41.55 1.51 35.85
C ARG A 9 42.49 1.65 34.64
N PRO A 10 42.34 0.85 33.58
CA PRO A 10 42.92 1.15 32.29
C PRO A 10 42.06 2.14 31.49
N PRO A 11 42.67 2.90 30.55
CA PRO A 11 42.01 3.95 29.78
C PRO A 11 41.25 3.40 28.57
N GLY A 12 40.22 4.13 28.14
CA GLY A 12 39.54 3.89 26.87
C GLY A 12 40.41 4.24 25.67
N LEU A 13 40.28 3.46 24.60
CA LEU A 13 40.66 3.79 23.23
C LEU A 13 39.65 3.15 22.24
N PRO A 14 39.45 3.73 21.05
CA PRO A 14 38.27 3.57 20.22
C PRO A 14 38.41 2.41 19.23
N VAL A 15 37.30 1.76 18.87
CA VAL A 15 37.27 0.81 17.74
C VAL A 15 36.47 1.42 16.60
N ARG A 16 37.19 2.08 15.70
CA ARG A 16 36.78 2.31 14.31
C ARG A 16 36.91 1.00 13.53
N GLY A 17 35.91 0.69 12.71
CA GLY A 17 36.07 0.07 11.39
C GLY A 17 36.48 -1.41 11.34
N LEU A 18 35.50 -2.29 11.24
CA LEU A 18 35.64 -3.55 10.51
C LEU A 18 34.39 -3.74 9.66
N TYR A 19 34.55 -3.67 8.33
CA TYR A 19 34.08 -4.65 7.35
C TYR A 19 34.44 -4.10 5.96
N ALA A 20 35.71 -4.31 5.61
CA ALA A 20 36.15 -4.28 4.23
C ALA A 20 36.06 -5.71 3.67
N GLN A 21 35.64 -5.79 2.40
CA GLN A 21 35.99 -6.82 1.41
C GLN A 21 35.46 -8.26 1.62
N CYS A 22 34.45 -8.59 0.83
CA CYS A 22 34.43 -9.86 0.10
C CYS A 22 34.13 -9.57 -1.38
N ARG A 23 35.21 -9.45 -2.16
CA ARG A 23 35.21 -9.56 -3.63
C ARG A 23 36.10 -10.76 -3.98
N LEU A 24 35.71 -11.45 -5.05
CA LEU A 24 36.42 -12.51 -5.79
C LEU A 24 36.19 -13.94 -5.24
N PHE A 25 35.89 -14.98 -6.03
CA PHE A 25 36.25 -15.27 -7.42
C PHE A 25 35.22 -16.17 -8.13
N GLY A 26 35.08 -15.97 -9.44
CA GLY A 26 34.47 -16.91 -10.40
C GLY A 26 34.63 -16.44 -11.86
N ARG A 27 35.85 -16.55 -12.41
CA ARG A 27 36.15 -16.55 -13.88
C ARG A 27 35.67 -17.90 -14.46
N SER A 28 35.31 -18.16 -15.72
CA SER A 28 35.33 -17.56 -17.09
C SER A 28 34.57 -18.59 -17.99
N PRO A 29 34.61 -18.59 -19.35
CA PRO A 29 34.37 -17.55 -20.36
C PRO A 29 33.27 -17.98 -21.38
N GLY A 30 32.79 -17.06 -22.23
CA GLY A 30 31.92 -17.44 -23.35
C GLY A 30 31.56 -16.27 -24.25
N HIS A 31 32.30 -16.10 -25.33
CA HIS A 31 31.98 -15.16 -26.41
C HIS A 31 30.68 -15.56 -27.12
N SER A 32 29.76 -14.61 -27.30
CA SER A 32 28.89 -14.55 -28.47
C SER A 32 28.55 -13.08 -28.73
N ARG A 33 29.14 -12.54 -29.80
CA ARG A 33 28.79 -11.24 -30.36
C ARG A 33 27.38 -11.33 -30.93
N GLY A 34 26.44 -10.59 -30.34
CA GLY A 34 25.17 -10.25 -30.98
C GLY A 34 25.07 -8.72 -31.06
N LEU A 35 24.94 -8.18 -32.27
CA LEU A 35 24.60 -6.78 -32.48
C LEU A 35 23.26 -6.47 -31.80
N GLY A 36 23.27 -5.58 -30.82
CA GLY A 36 22.07 -4.99 -30.23
C GLY A 36 22.32 -3.51 -30.00
N LEU A 37 21.63 -2.66 -30.75
CA LEU A 37 21.63 -1.20 -30.64
C LEU A 37 21.22 -0.75 -29.23
N PRO A 38 21.69 0.41 -28.73
CA PRO A 38 21.28 0.92 -27.43
C PRO A 38 19.83 1.42 -27.50
N LEU A 39 18.92 0.80 -26.75
CA LEU A 39 17.57 1.31 -26.57
C LEU A 39 17.56 2.39 -25.46
N PRO A 40 16.96 3.57 -25.70
CA PRO A 40 16.91 4.62 -24.71
C PRO A 40 15.93 4.28 -23.58
N ALA A 41 16.28 4.76 -22.40
CA ALA A 41 15.40 4.85 -21.24
C ALA A 41 14.13 5.66 -21.56
N GLN A 42 13.07 5.36 -20.82
CA GLN A 42 11.79 6.09 -20.69
C GLN A 42 10.70 5.75 -21.72
N MET A 43 9.72 4.93 -21.28
CA MET A 43 8.38 4.79 -21.87
C MET A 43 7.35 4.61 -20.73
N PRO A 44 6.23 5.35 -20.73
CA PRO A 44 5.21 5.30 -19.67
C PRO A 44 4.35 4.02 -19.72
N GLY A 45 3.97 3.53 -18.53
CA GLY A 45 3.37 2.22 -18.26
C GLY A 45 1.95 1.93 -18.77
N ILE A 46 1.43 2.70 -19.73
CA ILE A 46 0.04 2.59 -20.20
C ILE A 46 -0.17 1.41 -21.19
N LEU A 47 0.90 0.83 -21.75
CA LEU A 47 0.79 -0.24 -22.76
C LEU A 47 0.88 -1.69 -22.25
N ARG A 48 1.00 -1.94 -20.93
CA ARG A 48 0.98 -3.32 -20.40
C ARG A 48 -0.42 -3.89 -20.15
N GLY A 49 -1.43 -3.04 -19.96
CA GLY A 49 -2.81 -3.48 -19.68
C GLY A 49 -3.61 -3.99 -20.89
N ALA A 50 -3.21 -3.63 -22.12
CA ALA A 50 -3.99 -3.93 -23.33
C ALA A 50 -3.76 -5.34 -23.91
N PHE A 51 -2.77 -6.09 -23.43
CA PHE A 51 -2.49 -7.45 -23.93
C PHE A 51 -3.28 -8.57 -23.23
N PHE A 52 -3.95 -8.27 -22.11
CA PHE A 52 -4.66 -9.29 -21.32
C PHE A 52 -6.12 -9.57 -21.76
N LEU A 53 -6.64 -8.85 -22.76
CA LEU A 53 -8.02 -9.03 -23.24
C LEU A 53 -8.15 -9.54 -24.69
N SER A 54 -7.09 -10.16 -25.23
CA SER A 54 -7.12 -10.74 -26.59
C SER A 54 -7.19 -12.27 -26.61
N ALA A 55 -7.26 -12.93 -25.45
CA ALA A 55 -7.16 -14.39 -25.33
C ALA A 55 -8.50 -15.16 -25.32
N LEU A 56 -9.63 -14.52 -25.67
CA LEU A 56 -10.96 -15.18 -25.69
C LEU A 56 -11.66 -15.19 -27.06
N ILE A 57 -10.96 -14.81 -28.13
CA ILE A 57 -11.49 -15.01 -29.49
C ILE A 57 -10.71 -16.18 -30.10
N GLY A 58 -11.19 -17.39 -29.82
CA GLY A 58 -10.78 -18.58 -30.54
C GLY A 58 -11.04 -18.37 -32.03
N THR A 59 -9.96 -18.26 -32.82
CA THR A 59 -10.08 -18.26 -34.28
C THR A 59 -9.98 -19.70 -34.76
N ASP A 60 -11.11 -20.40 -34.71
CA ASP A 60 -11.24 -21.67 -35.43
C ASP A 60 -11.24 -21.38 -36.94
N ARG A 61 -10.13 -21.73 -37.60
CA ARG A 61 -10.03 -21.73 -39.06
C ARG A 61 -10.53 -23.08 -39.57
N ARG A 62 -11.77 -23.14 -40.06
CA ARG A 62 -12.13 -24.07 -41.14
C ARG A 62 -13.34 -23.60 -41.95
N THR A 63 -13.07 -23.52 -43.26
CA THR A 63 -13.96 -23.68 -44.42
C THR A 63 -14.98 -22.57 -44.77
N ARG A 64 -14.86 -22.13 -46.03
CA ARG A 64 -15.65 -21.12 -46.75
C ARG A 64 -17.10 -21.55 -47.01
N SER A 65 -18.02 -20.59 -46.96
CA SER A 65 -19.20 -20.48 -47.84
C SER A 65 -19.65 -19.01 -47.90
N PRO A 66 -20.08 -18.45 -49.05
CA PRO A 66 -20.52 -17.07 -49.14
C PRO A 66 -22.03 -17.01 -48.82
N GLY A 67 -22.38 -16.35 -47.72
CA GLY A 67 -23.76 -16.16 -47.31
C GLY A 67 -23.89 -14.88 -46.48
N ILE A 68 -24.50 -13.87 -47.09
CA ILE A 68 -24.86 -12.59 -46.49
C ILE A 68 -25.58 -12.83 -45.16
N ARG A 69 -24.99 -12.42 -44.02
CA ARG A 69 -25.72 -11.95 -42.83
C ARG A 69 -24.86 -10.96 -42.06
N THR A 70 -25.35 -9.74 -41.96
CA THR A 70 -24.76 -8.62 -41.22
C THR A 70 -25.44 -8.52 -39.84
N PRO A 71 -24.92 -9.16 -38.77
CA PRO A 71 -25.32 -8.78 -37.41
C PRO A 71 -24.16 -8.26 -36.55
N GLY A 72 -22.92 -8.29 -37.06
CA GLY A 72 -21.73 -7.91 -36.28
C GLY A 72 -21.53 -6.40 -36.08
N LEU A 73 -22.07 -5.57 -36.98
CA LEU A 73 -21.82 -4.12 -36.95
C LEU A 73 -22.62 -3.41 -35.83
N VAL A 74 -23.81 -3.93 -35.49
CA VAL A 74 -24.70 -3.33 -34.47
C VAL A 74 -24.19 -3.63 -33.05
N PHE A 75 -23.59 -4.81 -32.83
CA PHE A 75 -23.05 -5.17 -31.51
C PHE A 75 -21.74 -4.43 -31.20
N GLY A 76 -20.90 -4.14 -32.21
CA GLY A 76 -19.67 -3.36 -32.03
C GLY A 76 -19.91 -1.89 -31.62
N LEU A 77 -20.99 -1.28 -32.12
CA LEU A 77 -21.36 0.11 -31.78
C LEU A 77 -21.88 0.27 -30.34
N CYS A 78 -22.53 -0.75 -29.77
CA CYS A 78 -22.94 -0.72 -28.35
C CYS A 78 -21.77 -0.87 -27.38
N VAL A 79 -20.75 -1.68 -27.71
CA VAL A 79 -19.55 -1.84 -26.87
C VAL A 79 -18.68 -0.59 -26.90
N ILE A 80 -18.58 0.09 -28.05
CA ILE A 80 -17.85 1.36 -28.17
C ILE A 80 -18.64 2.52 -27.50
N GLY A 81 -19.98 2.52 -27.57
CA GLY A 81 -20.82 3.50 -26.89
C GLY A 81 -20.75 3.42 -25.36
N GLY A 82 -20.57 2.22 -24.79
CA GLY A 82 -20.36 2.03 -23.34
C GLY A 82 -19.02 2.57 -22.85
N ILE A 83 -17.96 2.49 -23.66
CA ILE A 83 -16.62 2.98 -23.31
C ILE A 83 -16.57 4.53 -23.36
N LEU A 84 -17.40 5.18 -24.17
CA LEU A 84 -17.45 6.65 -24.26
C LEU A 84 -18.35 7.32 -23.20
N SER A 85 -19.22 6.58 -22.51
CA SER A 85 -20.01 7.12 -21.39
C SER A 85 -19.33 7.01 -20.02
N ALA A 86 -18.19 6.31 -19.93
CA ALA A 86 -17.39 6.25 -18.70
C ALA A 86 -16.60 7.55 -18.41
N CYS A 87 -16.65 8.54 -19.30
CA CYS A 87 -16.12 9.89 -19.08
C CYS A 87 -17.13 10.82 -18.38
N ALA A 88 -18.30 10.33 -17.96
CA ALA A 88 -19.31 11.11 -17.26
C ALA A 88 -18.89 11.41 -15.82
N GLY A 89 -18.01 12.41 -15.68
CA GLY A 89 -17.96 13.34 -14.56
C GLY A 89 -17.54 12.79 -13.21
N SER A 90 -16.23 12.82 -12.94
CA SER A 90 -15.75 13.04 -11.58
C SER A 90 -16.40 14.36 -11.11
N GLN A 91 -17.42 14.27 -10.26
CA GLN A 91 -18.00 15.47 -9.69
C GLN A 91 -16.86 16.18 -8.93
N PRO A 92 -16.65 17.49 -9.11
CA PRO A 92 -15.68 18.18 -8.28
C PRO A 92 -16.11 17.99 -6.82
N ILE A 93 -15.22 17.40 -6.01
CA ILE A 93 -15.40 17.33 -4.56
C ILE A 93 -15.78 18.73 -4.12
N PRO A 94 -16.97 18.95 -3.52
CA PRO A 94 -17.33 20.28 -3.04
C PRO A 94 -16.20 20.77 -2.15
N THR A 95 -15.51 21.84 -2.54
CA THR A 95 -14.36 22.42 -1.81
C THR A 95 -14.70 22.82 -0.37
N ARG A 96 -15.98 22.77 0.00
CA ARG A 96 -16.53 23.14 1.31
C ARG A 96 -16.58 22.00 2.34
N SER A 97 -16.09 20.79 2.04
CA SER A 97 -16.26 19.63 2.95
C SER A 97 -15.01 18.82 3.27
N VAL A 98 -13.80 19.31 2.99
CA VAL A 98 -12.59 18.62 3.46
C VAL A 98 -12.43 18.88 4.96
N GLN A 99 -12.72 17.86 5.78
CA GLN A 99 -12.53 17.92 7.22
C GLN A 99 -11.08 18.23 7.58
N THR A 100 -10.87 18.94 8.69
CA THR A 100 -9.56 19.23 9.27
C THR A 100 -9.67 19.22 10.79
N GLY A 101 -8.54 19.15 11.49
CA GLY A 101 -8.48 19.15 12.95
C GLY A 101 -7.05 19.07 13.47
N ASN A 102 -6.91 18.87 14.78
CA ASN A 102 -5.61 18.87 15.45
C ASN A 102 -4.95 17.48 15.51
N VAL A 103 -5.64 16.45 15.05
CA VAL A 103 -5.09 15.09 14.92
C VAL A 103 -4.45 14.97 13.54
N GLU A 104 -3.37 14.21 13.48
CA GLU A 104 -2.66 13.92 12.23
C GLU A 104 -2.56 12.41 12.04
N ILE A 105 -2.82 11.95 10.82
CA ILE A 105 -2.48 10.62 10.35
C ILE A 105 -1.59 10.73 9.10
N ALA A 106 -0.82 9.70 8.82
CA ALA A 106 -0.07 9.53 7.59
C ALA A 106 -0.73 8.45 6.73
N VAL A 107 -0.93 8.72 5.45
CA VAL A 107 -1.17 7.67 4.45
C VAL A 107 0.15 7.40 3.75
N ILE A 108 0.57 6.15 3.77
CA ILE A 108 1.89 5.71 3.33
C ILE A 108 1.68 4.77 2.17
N ALA A 109 2.43 4.97 1.08
CA ALA A 109 2.49 4.04 -0.03
C ALA A 109 3.93 3.58 -0.25
N ARG A 110 4.11 2.30 -0.55
CA ARG A 110 5.34 1.72 -1.09
C ARG A 110 4.97 0.84 -2.28
N ASP A 111 5.48 1.20 -3.46
CA ASP A 111 5.16 0.55 -4.74
C ASP A 111 3.64 0.42 -5.00
N TRP A 112 3.06 -0.74 -4.68
CA TRP A 112 1.66 -1.11 -4.94
C TRP A 112 0.80 -1.19 -3.67
N HIS A 113 1.41 -1.03 -2.49
CA HIS A 113 0.77 -1.21 -1.19
C HIS A 113 0.54 0.13 -0.47
N THR A 114 -0.53 0.20 0.33
CA THR A 114 -0.86 1.36 1.16
C THR A 114 -1.16 0.97 2.60
N GLU A 115 -0.78 1.84 3.53
CA GLU A 115 -0.99 1.71 4.97
C GLU A 115 -1.41 3.05 5.59
N ILE A 116 -2.03 2.99 6.77
CA ILE A 116 -2.35 4.17 7.60
C ILE A 116 -1.42 4.19 8.82
N GLY A 117 -0.63 5.25 8.96
CA GLY A 117 0.23 5.52 10.10
C GLY A 117 -0.38 6.56 11.04
N LEU A 118 -0.24 6.36 12.34
CA LEU A 118 -0.65 7.31 13.38
C LEU A 118 0.28 7.23 14.59
N LEU A 119 0.27 8.24 15.46
CA LEU A 119 1.05 8.15 16.68
C LEU A 119 0.46 7.09 17.62
N THR A 120 1.32 6.34 18.30
CA THR A 120 0.89 5.29 19.25
C THR A 120 0.03 5.86 20.38
N ASN A 121 0.28 7.11 20.82
CA ASN A 121 -0.53 7.78 21.84
C ASN A 121 -1.90 8.27 21.34
N GLN A 122 -2.20 8.18 20.05
CA GLN A 122 -3.51 8.50 19.46
C GLN A 122 -4.39 7.24 19.31
N VAL A 123 -3.82 6.04 19.47
CA VAL A 123 -4.58 4.78 19.36
C VAL A 123 -5.55 4.68 20.53
N SER A 124 -6.85 4.59 20.21
CA SER A 124 -7.95 4.56 21.17
C SER A 124 -8.86 3.34 20.95
N GLY A 125 -9.85 3.17 21.83
CA GLY A 125 -10.84 2.12 21.72
C GLY A 125 -10.27 0.69 21.86
N PRO A 126 -10.98 -0.33 21.35
CA PRO A 126 -10.54 -1.72 21.48
C PRO A 126 -9.20 -2.02 20.79
N LEU A 127 -8.84 -1.30 19.73
CA LEU A 127 -7.58 -1.52 19.01
C LEU A 127 -6.35 -1.23 19.87
N ALA A 128 -6.47 -0.34 20.87
CA ALA A 128 -5.40 -0.08 21.84
C ALA A 128 -5.01 -1.32 22.67
N THR A 129 -5.87 -2.34 22.75
CA THR A 129 -5.55 -3.61 23.43
C THR A 129 -4.67 -4.55 22.60
N VAL A 130 -4.50 -4.25 21.31
CA VAL A 130 -3.83 -5.11 20.31
C VAL A 130 -2.48 -4.53 19.89
N ASP A 131 -2.16 -3.31 20.34
CA ASP A 131 -0.97 -2.56 19.95
C ASP A 131 0.31 -3.37 20.18
N PRO A 132 1.15 -3.61 19.16
CA PRO A 132 2.43 -4.29 19.34
C PRO A 132 3.31 -3.45 20.28
N THR A 133 3.39 -3.84 21.55
CA THR A 133 4.12 -3.07 22.56
C THR A 133 5.63 -3.21 22.36
N THR A 134 6.22 -2.37 21.53
CA THR A 134 7.69 -2.23 21.44
C THR A 134 8.13 -0.94 22.12
N SER A 135 9.04 -1.04 23.08
CA SER A 135 9.62 0.13 23.75
C SER A 135 10.24 1.09 22.74
N GLY A 136 9.84 2.36 22.76
CA GLY A 136 10.35 3.39 21.84
C GLY A 136 9.62 3.52 20.51
N ALA A 137 8.56 2.74 20.27
CA ALA A 137 7.67 2.95 19.13
C ALA A 137 6.92 4.28 19.23
N ARG A 138 6.97 5.08 18.16
CA ARG A 138 6.29 6.37 18.06
C ARG A 138 5.05 6.29 17.18
N TYR A 139 5.09 5.44 16.15
CA TYR A 139 4.01 5.28 15.20
C TYR A 139 3.53 3.83 15.18
N LEU A 140 2.21 3.68 15.04
CA LEU A 140 1.57 2.44 14.62
C LEU A 140 1.21 2.58 13.14
N LEU A 141 1.55 1.58 12.33
CA LEU A 141 1.12 1.42 10.95
C LEU A 141 0.09 0.31 10.89
N ILE A 142 -1.01 0.55 10.19
CA ILE A 142 -2.11 -0.39 10.02
C ILE A 142 -2.27 -0.65 8.53
N GLY A 143 -2.15 -1.92 8.15
CA GLY A 143 -2.29 -2.41 6.79
C GLY A 143 -3.31 -3.54 6.68
N PHE A 144 -3.71 -3.84 5.45
CA PHE A 144 -4.60 -4.97 5.11
C PHE A 144 -4.04 -5.69 3.89
N GLY A 145 -4.10 -7.02 3.88
CA GLY A 145 -3.52 -7.80 2.79
C GLY A 145 -4.00 -9.24 2.73
N ASP A 146 -3.53 -9.94 1.72
CA ASP A 146 -3.71 -11.38 1.60
C ASP A 146 -2.96 -12.10 2.72
N ARG A 147 -3.64 -13.02 3.42
CA ARG A 147 -3.07 -13.71 4.57
C ARG A 147 -1.89 -14.59 4.20
N ALA A 148 -1.95 -15.28 3.07
CA ALA A 148 -0.90 -16.19 2.65
C ALA A 148 0.35 -15.41 2.24
N TYR A 149 0.17 -14.31 1.50
CA TYR A 149 1.23 -13.38 1.15
C TYR A 149 1.93 -12.81 2.38
N PHE A 150 1.18 -12.38 3.39
CA PHE A 150 1.77 -11.87 4.63
C PHE A 150 2.42 -12.93 5.50
N ALA A 151 1.97 -14.18 5.47
CA ALA A 151 2.53 -15.27 6.27
C ALA A 151 3.78 -15.92 5.64
N ASP A 152 4.07 -15.64 4.37
CA ASP A 152 5.17 -16.25 3.61
C ASP A 152 6.35 -15.28 3.46
N HIS A 153 7.47 -15.60 4.12
CA HIS A 153 8.70 -14.81 4.07
C HIS A 153 9.31 -14.73 2.66
N ASP A 154 9.01 -15.70 1.79
CA ASP A 154 9.54 -15.81 0.43
C ASP A 154 8.42 -15.64 -0.61
N ALA A 155 7.33 -14.93 -0.26
CA ALA A 155 6.15 -14.78 -1.10
C ALA A 155 6.51 -14.43 -2.56
N GLY A 156 6.49 -15.46 -3.39
CA GLY A 156 6.94 -15.37 -4.78
C GLY A 156 5.84 -14.89 -5.71
N PHE A 157 6.16 -14.84 -7.00
CA PHE A 157 5.21 -14.46 -8.04
C PHE A 157 3.91 -15.31 -8.01
N GLY A 158 4.00 -16.59 -7.62
CA GLY A 158 2.83 -17.47 -7.49
C GLY A 158 1.86 -17.02 -6.39
N THR A 159 2.36 -16.66 -5.21
CA THR A 159 1.55 -16.15 -4.09
C THR A 159 0.93 -14.80 -4.45
N ALA A 160 1.69 -13.93 -5.13
CA ALA A 160 1.16 -12.67 -5.66
C ALA A 160 0.04 -12.87 -6.70
N MET A 161 0.11 -13.93 -7.51
CA MET A 161 -0.96 -14.25 -8.45
C MET A 161 -2.18 -14.87 -7.79
N ALA A 162 -1.99 -15.70 -6.75
CA ALA A 162 -3.08 -16.25 -5.96
C ALA A 162 -3.89 -15.15 -5.26
N ALA A 163 -3.22 -14.08 -4.83
CA ALA A 163 -3.85 -12.91 -4.22
C ALA A 163 -4.83 -12.17 -5.17
N LEU A 164 -4.84 -12.47 -6.48
CA LEU A 164 -5.88 -11.93 -7.38
C LEU A 164 -7.25 -12.60 -7.18
N PHE A 165 -7.28 -13.80 -6.61
CA PHE A 165 -8.49 -14.58 -6.36
C PHE A 165 -8.99 -14.41 -4.92
N PRO A 166 -10.30 -14.54 -4.68
CA PRO A 166 -10.89 -14.50 -3.34
C PRO A 166 -10.22 -15.43 -2.35
N GLY A 167 -9.70 -14.86 -1.26
CA GLY A 167 -8.99 -15.59 -0.21
C GLY A 167 -9.07 -14.94 1.19
N PRO A 168 -8.55 -15.63 2.22
CA PRO A 168 -8.49 -15.09 3.56
C PRO A 168 -7.57 -13.86 3.63
N SER A 169 -8.01 -12.82 4.33
CA SER A 169 -7.20 -11.62 4.57
C SER A 169 -6.50 -11.64 5.93
N ALA A 170 -5.59 -10.69 6.10
CA ALA A 170 -5.00 -10.34 7.37
C ALA A 170 -4.90 -8.81 7.54
N VAL A 171 -5.05 -8.36 8.77
CA VAL A 171 -4.74 -6.99 9.20
C VAL A 171 -3.34 -6.99 9.81
N GLN A 172 -2.47 -6.14 9.28
CA GLN A 172 -1.11 -5.94 9.73
C GLN A 172 -1.05 -4.77 10.71
N LEU A 173 -0.36 -4.95 11.83
CA LEU A 173 -0.04 -3.90 12.79
C LEU A 173 1.49 -3.84 12.95
N THR A 174 2.09 -2.72 12.55
CA THR A 174 3.54 -2.50 12.62
C THR A 174 3.88 -1.29 13.47
N THR A 175 4.63 -1.45 14.55
CA THR A 175 5.17 -0.32 15.31
C THR A 175 6.54 0.11 14.82
N VAL A 176 6.74 1.41 14.62
CA VAL A 176 8.02 2.00 14.18
C VAL A 176 8.40 3.24 15.00
N GLY A 177 9.71 3.48 15.15
CA GLY A 177 10.22 4.68 15.84
C GLY A 177 10.08 5.96 15.01
N ALA A 178 10.12 5.83 13.68
CA ALA A 178 9.93 6.91 12.72
C ALA A 178 9.22 6.35 11.49
N LEU A 179 8.44 7.19 10.80
CA LEU A 179 7.91 6.84 9.49
C LEU A 179 9.07 6.70 8.49
N PRO A 180 8.96 5.83 7.48
CA PRO A 180 10.02 5.66 6.51
C PRO A 180 10.20 6.91 5.63
N GLU A 181 11.44 7.38 5.49
CA GLU A 181 11.78 8.57 4.67
C GLU A 181 12.62 8.20 3.43
N ASP A 182 12.66 6.93 3.05
CA ASP A 182 13.38 6.49 1.86
C ASP A 182 12.62 6.83 0.55
N ALA A 183 13.33 6.84 -0.57
CA ALA A 183 12.81 7.25 -1.87
C ALA A 183 11.72 6.33 -2.43
N ASP A 184 11.55 5.13 -1.86
CA ASP A 184 10.58 4.15 -2.32
C ASP A 184 9.20 4.36 -1.65
N HIS A 185 9.13 5.24 -0.64
CA HIS A 185 7.85 5.60 -0.02
C HIS A 185 7.35 6.96 -0.43
N THR A 186 6.03 7.04 -0.57
CA THR A 186 5.31 8.31 -0.59
C THR A 186 4.50 8.42 0.69
N ILE A 187 4.69 9.50 1.43
CA ILE A 187 3.95 9.79 2.66
C ILE A 187 3.18 11.07 2.48
N VAL A 188 1.88 11.04 2.76
CA VAL A 188 1.04 12.23 2.79
C VAL A 188 0.32 12.30 4.13
N ARG A 189 0.42 13.45 4.78
CA ARG A 189 -0.20 13.70 6.09
C ARG A 189 -1.58 14.32 5.90
N LEU A 190 -2.56 13.80 6.63
CA LEU A 190 -3.92 14.32 6.69
C LEU A 190 -4.22 14.80 8.10
N HIS A 191 -4.91 15.93 8.19
CA HIS A 191 -5.40 16.49 9.44
C HIS A 191 -6.89 16.19 9.60
N LEU A 192 -7.33 15.84 10.80
CA LEU A 192 -8.72 15.42 11.04
C LEU A 192 -9.14 15.72 12.48
N PRO A 193 -10.45 15.86 12.74
CA PRO A 193 -10.96 15.94 14.11
C PRO A 193 -10.84 14.56 14.79
N GLN A 194 -10.85 14.53 16.13
CA GLN A 194 -10.68 13.29 16.90
C GLN A 194 -11.75 12.25 16.54
N GLU A 195 -12.99 12.69 16.33
CA GLU A 195 -14.11 11.80 16.00
C GLU A 195 -13.91 11.10 14.65
N ALA A 196 -13.18 11.73 13.72
CA ALA A 196 -12.83 11.11 12.44
C ALA A 196 -11.77 10.02 12.62
N LEU A 197 -10.78 10.25 13.49
CA LEU A 197 -9.80 9.22 13.85
C LEU A 197 -10.50 8.04 14.54
N ASP A 198 -11.39 8.30 15.48
CA ASP A 198 -12.11 7.24 16.21
C ASP A 198 -12.89 6.32 15.25
N ARG A 199 -13.53 6.88 14.21
CA ARG A 199 -14.20 6.09 13.16
C ARG A 199 -13.23 5.26 12.31
N ILE A 200 -12.04 5.79 12.01
CA ILE A 200 -11.00 5.03 11.29
C ILE A 200 -10.53 3.85 12.15
N LEU A 201 -10.29 4.08 13.44
CA LEU A 201 -9.85 3.03 14.37
C LEU A 201 -10.94 1.99 14.61
N GLU A 202 -12.21 2.40 14.68
CA GLU A 202 -13.34 1.49 14.73
C GLU A 202 -13.44 0.65 13.45
N PHE A 203 -13.23 1.24 12.26
CA PHE A 203 -13.18 0.51 11.01
C PHE A 203 -12.05 -0.53 10.98
N ALA A 204 -10.85 -0.15 11.42
CA ALA A 204 -9.70 -1.05 11.53
C ALA A 204 -10.00 -2.21 12.50
N TRP A 205 -10.55 -1.88 13.68
CA TRP A 205 -11.00 -2.87 14.65
C TRP A 205 -12.05 -3.83 14.08
N ASN A 206 -12.99 -3.33 13.29
CA ASN A 206 -14.02 -4.14 12.63
C ASN A 206 -13.53 -4.90 11.40
N SER A 207 -12.29 -4.68 10.97
CA SER A 207 -11.63 -5.47 9.94
C SER A 207 -10.95 -6.71 10.51
N LEU A 208 -10.76 -6.77 11.83
CA LEU A 208 -10.22 -7.94 12.51
C LEU A 208 -11.28 -9.03 12.68
N ASP A 209 -10.91 -10.27 12.36
CA ASP A 209 -11.71 -11.44 12.63
C ASP A 209 -11.59 -11.85 14.11
N ARG A 210 -12.73 -12.19 14.71
CA ARG A 210 -12.85 -12.50 16.14
C ARG A 210 -13.56 -13.84 16.30
N ARG A 211 -12.85 -14.81 16.87
CA ARG A 211 -13.45 -16.07 17.32
C ARG A 211 -14.31 -15.80 18.56
N ASP A 212 -15.47 -16.46 18.63
CA ASP A 212 -16.40 -16.36 19.76
C ASP A 212 -16.88 -14.91 20.05
N GLY A 213 -16.76 -14.02 19.06
CA GLY A 213 -17.15 -12.61 19.16
C GLY A 213 -16.10 -11.70 19.83
N THR A 214 -15.05 -12.24 20.46
CA THR A 214 -14.11 -11.44 21.27
C THR A 214 -12.64 -11.71 20.99
N THR A 215 -12.27 -12.93 20.60
CA THR A 215 -10.87 -13.37 20.59
C THR A 215 -10.23 -13.18 19.22
N LEU A 216 -9.19 -12.36 19.14
CA LEU A 216 -8.43 -12.17 17.91
C LEU A 216 -7.55 -13.38 17.58
N THR A 217 -7.51 -13.75 16.30
CA THR A 217 -6.63 -14.83 15.82
C THR A 217 -5.35 -14.22 15.25
N ARG A 218 -4.23 -14.30 15.97
CA ARG A 218 -2.91 -13.95 15.42
C ARG A 218 -2.50 -15.02 14.39
N VAL A 219 -2.16 -14.60 13.17
CA VAL A 219 -1.83 -15.51 12.06
C VAL A 219 -0.34 -15.53 11.72
N ALA A 220 0.39 -14.44 12.00
CA ALA A 220 1.84 -14.36 11.83
C ALA A 220 2.43 -13.23 12.71
N ALA A 221 3.75 -13.25 12.90
CA ALA A 221 4.50 -12.16 13.49
C ALA A 221 5.96 -12.21 13.01
N TYR A 222 6.54 -11.04 12.73
CA TYR A 222 7.93 -10.86 12.37
C TYR A 222 8.60 -9.94 13.39
N GLY A 223 9.21 -10.56 14.40
CA GLY A 223 9.63 -9.86 15.61
C GLY A 223 8.45 -9.38 16.44
N ASP A 224 8.73 -8.50 17.41
CA ASP A 224 7.71 -7.98 18.32
C ASP A 224 6.96 -6.78 17.72
N GLN A 225 7.57 -6.14 16.71
CA GLN A 225 7.06 -4.91 16.12
C GLN A 225 6.08 -5.10 14.95
N ASN A 226 6.03 -6.27 14.29
CA ASN A 226 5.20 -6.47 13.10
C ASN A 226 4.35 -7.73 13.27
N VAL A 227 3.04 -7.56 13.45
CA VAL A 227 2.13 -8.64 13.84
C VAL A 227 0.91 -8.65 12.93
N PHE A 228 0.40 -9.85 12.64
CA PHE A 228 -0.69 -10.04 11.70
C PHE A 228 -1.83 -10.78 12.38
N TYR A 229 -3.04 -10.27 12.22
CA TYR A 229 -4.26 -10.89 12.70
C TYR A 229 -5.15 -11.28 11.52
N ALA A 230 -5.92 -12.35 11.68
CA ALA A 230 -6.93 -12.75 10.71
C ALA A 230 -7.88 -11.57 10.42
N GLY A 231 -8.07 -11.25 9.15
CA GLY A 231 -9.05 -10.26 8.72
C GLY A 231 -10.43 -10.87 8.46
N ARG A 232 -11.48 -10.08 8.64
CA ARG A 232 -12.88 -10.49 8.48
C ARG A 232 -13.33 -10.47 7.02
N GLN A 233 -12.83 -9.53 6.23
CA GLN A 233 -13.15 -9.38 4.82
C GLN A 233 -12.39 -10.42 3.98
N THR A 234 -12.96 -10.79 2.84
CA THR A 234 -12.24 -11.54 1.81
C THR A 234 -11.29 -10.60 1.08
N TYR A 235 -10.05 -11.04 0.86
CA TYR A 235 -9.08 -10.34 0.00
C TYR A 235 -9.23 -10.84 -1.43
N ASP A 236 -9.23 -9.94 -2.41
CA ASP A 236 -9.12 -10.27 -3.83
C ASP A 236 -8.62 -9.08 -4.65
N SER A 237 -8.65 -9.21 -5.98
CA SER A 237 -8.24 -8.16 -6.91
C SER A 237 -9.11 -6.88 -6.87
N PHE A 238 -10.34 -6.96 -6.33
CA PHE A 238 -11.28 -5.84 -6.18
C PHE A 238 -11.37 -5.28 -4.77
N TYR A 239 -11.05 -6.08 -3.74
CA TYR A 239 -10.93 -5.67 -2.35
C TYR A 239 -9.54 -5.99 -1.80
N ASN A 240 -8.63 -5.04 -1.98
CA ASN A 240 -7.23 -5.16 -1.59
C ASN A 240 -6.80 -4.07 -0.60
N CYS A 241 -5.50 -3.97 -0.29
CA CYS A 241 -4.94 -2.95 0.59
C CYS A 241 -5.38 -1.51 0.25
N ASN A 242 -5.48 -1.17 -1.04
CA ASN A 242 -5.82 0.16 -1.51
C ASN A 242 -7.31 0.47 -1.31
N THR A 243 -8.18 -0.49 -1.63
CA THR A 243 -9.62 -0.38 -1.35
C THR A 243 -9.89 -0.28 0.14
N TRP A 244 -9.19 -1.09 0.95
CA TRP A 244 -9.30 -1.06 2.41
C TRP A 244 -8.86 0.29 2.99
N THR A 245 -7.73 0.84 2.53
CA THR A 245 -7.25 2.18 2.93
C THR A 245 -8.27 3.27 2.56
N ALA A 246 -8.83 3.23 1.36
CA ALA A 246 -9.87 4.17 0.94
C ALA A 246 -11.14 4.05 1.81
N ASP A 247 -11.57 2.82 2.13
CA ASP A 247 -12.73 2.57 3.00
C ASP A 247 -12.51 3.06 4.43
N ALA A 248 -11.31 2.86 4.98
CA ALA A 248 -10.94 3.38 6.28
C ALA A 248 -11.04 4.91 6.31
N LEU A 249 -10.42 5.59 5.33
CA LEU A 249 -10.48 7.05 5.23
C LEU A 249 -11.91 7.55 5.02
N ARG A 250 -12.72 6.84 4.22
CA ARG A 250 -14.14 7.13 4.02
C ARG A 250 -14.96 6.97 5.31
N ALA A 251 -14.70 5.94 6.11
CA ALA A 251 -15.30 5.80 7.45
C ALA A 251 -14.94 6.99 8.35
N GLY A 252 -13.71 7.50 8.21
CA GLY A 252 -13.27 8.76 8.81
C GLY A 252 -14.04 10.00 8.31
N GLY A 253 -14.76 9.93 7.20
CA GLY A 253 -15.50 11.05 6.60
C GLY A 253 -14.75 11.78 5.49
N PHE A 254 -13.62 11.25 5.01
CA PHE A 254 -12.93 11.82 3.86
C PHE A 254 -13.70 11.55 2.55
N PRO A 255 -13.69 12.50 1.60
CA PRO A 255 -14.42 12.39 0.34
C PRO A 255 -13.66 11.49 -0.66
N PHE A 256 -13.60 10.20 -0.36
CA PHE A 256 -13.07 9.19 -1.27
C PHE A 256 -14.15 8.68 -2.21
N GLU A 257 -13.78 8.45 -3.47
CA GLU A 257 -14.66 7.82 -4.45
C GLU A 257 -15.01 6.38 -4.00
N PRO A 258 -16.30 6.00 -3.97
CA PRO A 258 -16.76 4.74 -3.37
C PRO A 258 -16.48 3.49 -4.20
N SER A 259 -15.98 3.63 -5.44
CA SER A 259 -15.75 2.51 -6.36
C SER A 259 -14.50 2.72 -7.21
N GLY A 260 -13.80 1.62 -7.52
CA GLY A 260 -12.71 1.61 -8.49
C GLY A 260 -11.31 1.94 -7.96
N ILE A 261 -11.14 2.00 -6.63
CA ILE A 261 -9.82 2.14 -6.00
C ILE A 261 -9.17 0.75 -5.89
N LEU A 262 -8.24 0.48 -6.80
CA LEU A 262 -7.51 -0.79 -6.88
C LEU A 262 -6.00 -0.60 -6.71
N PHE A 263 -5.48 0.59 -7.05
CA PHE A 263 -4.05 0.90 -7.08
C PHE A 263 -3.66 1.94 -6.03
N ALA A 264 -2.45 1.82 -5.49
CA ALA A 264 -1.89 2.77 -4.54
C ALA A 264 -1.87 4.20 -5.10
N SER A 265 -1.57 4.37 -6.40
CA SER A 265 -1.57 5.68 -7.06
C SER A 265 -2.93 6.39 -7.00
N GLN A 266 -4.04 5.65 -7.09
CA GLN A 266 -5.38 6.23 -7.00
C GLN A 266 -5.68 6.73 -5.58
N VAL A 267 -5.26 5.97 -4.56
CA VAL A 267 -5.34 6.41 -3.16
C VAL A 267 -4.51 7.68 -2.99
N MET A 268 -3.24 7.63 -3.38
CA MET A 268 -2.30 8.72 -3.13
C MET A 268 -2.69 10.01 -3.88
N GLU A 269 -3.23 9.92 -5.09
CA GLU A 269 -3.73 11.11 -5.81
C GLU A 269 -4.87 11.79 -5.02
N GLN A 270 -5.81 11.02 -4.47
CA GLN A 270 -6.91 11.58 -3.69
C GLN A 270 -6.43 12.13 -2.35
N VAL A 271 -5.52 11.43 -1.66
CA VAL A 271 -4.92 11.93 -0.40
C VAL A 271 -4.15 13.23 -0.65
N GLN A 272 -3.35 13.32 -1.71
CA GLN A 272 -2.62 14.55 -2.06
C GLN A 272 -3.57 15.70 -2.38
N ARG A 273 -4.66 15.43 -3.09
CA ARG A 273 -5.71 16.42 -3.36
C ARG A 273 -6.35 16.91 -2.05
N ILE A 274 -6.71 16.00 -1.14
CA ILE A 274 -7.27 16.34 0.17
C ILE A 274 -6.27 17.16 0.98
N ALA A 275 -5.02 16.73 1.06
CA ALA A 275 -3.96 17.42 1.80
C ALA A 275 -3.70 18.84 1.28
N SER A 276 -3.71 19.04 -0.05
CA SER A 276 -3.55 20.38 -0.63
C SER A 276 -4.71 21.32 -0.29
N LEU A 277 -5.92 20.79 -0.15
CA LEU A 277 -7.10 21.55 0.32
C LEU A 277 -7.04 21.86 1.83
N GLN A 278 -6.35 21.05 2.63
CA GLN A 278 -6.10 21.30 4.05
C GLN A 278 -4.99 22.32 4.32
N ALA A 279 -4.19 22.67 3.30
CA ALA A 279 -3.06 23.60 3.40
C ALA A 279 -3.31 24.98 2.75
N PRO A 280 -4.46 25.67 2.95
CA PRO A 280 -4.81 26.85 2.15
C PRO A 280 -3.89 28.08 2.39
N GLU A 281 -3.05 28.11 3.43
CA GLU A 281 -2.20 29.28 3.73
C GLU A 281 -1.02 29.50 2.75
N ASN A 282 -0.64 28.49 1.95
CA ASN A 282 0.45 28.62 0.97
C ASN A 282 -0.02 29.00 -0.45
N ALA A 283 -1.31 28.88 -0.76
CA ALA A 283 -1.84 29.19 -2.09
C ALA A 283 -2.07 30.69 -2.32
N VAL A 284 -2.31 31.47 -1.27
CA VAL A 284 -2.57 32.92 -1.38
C VAL A 284 -1.29 33.73 -1.60
N LYS A 285 -0.11 33.18 -1.29
CA LYS A 285 1.18 33.89 -1.46
C LYS A 285 1.77 33.85 -2.87
N LEU A 286 1.19 33.08 -3.80
CA LEU A 286 1.73 32.92 -5.16
C LEU A 286 0.98 33.70 -6.26
N THR A 287 -0.15 34.33 -5.95
CA THR A 287 -0.91 35.19 -6.89
C THR A 287 -0.83 36.68 -6.53
N GLY A 288 0.06 37.05 -5.63
CA GLY A 288 0.25 38.42 -5.15
C GLY A 288 1.71 38.87 -5.19
N GLN A 289 2.31 38.89 -6.38
CA GLN A 289 3.43 39.76 -6.74
C GLN A 289 3.30 40.17 -8.21
#